data_AF-A0A1I2IF86-F1
#
_entry.id   AF-A0A1I2IF86-F1
#
_cell.length_a   1.000
_cell.length_b   1.000
_cell.length_c   1.000
_cell.angle_alpha   90.00
_cell.angle_beta   90.00
_cell.angle_gamma   90.00
#
_symmetry.space_group_name_H-M   'P 1'
#
loop_
_entity.id
_entity.type
_entity.pdbx_description
1 polymer ?
#
loop_
_entity_poly.entity_id
_entity_poly.type
_entity_poly.pdbx_seq_one_letter_code
_entity_poly.pdbx_strand_id
1 'polypeptide(L)'
;MFVMNLEDVNLEMDKINAYLRRCLWMDFEFCMMSAGQIVLSGSIDQSNEYAIDIVFDQPYFVSTLFLWHTDTSKVFIELASEDEEIEFNKKYRTEIGNYIFKINVEYFDRPPIFIAAKKISCIILDENPFREQ
;
A
#
# COMPACT_ATOMS: atom_id res chain seq x y z
N MET A 1 -22.16 -4.98 4.27
CA MET A 1 -20.82 -4.65 3.73
C MET A 1 -19.82 -5.09 4.79
N PHE A 2 -18.95 -6.06 4.49
CA PHE A 2 -18.05 -6.69 5.47
C PHE A 2 -16.66 -6.04 5.41
N VAL A 3 -16.17 -5.59 6.57
CA VAL A 3 -14.79 -5.17 6.80
C VAL A 3 -13.94 -6.42 7.02
N MET A 4 -12.73 -6.46 6.46
CA MET A 4 -11.77 -7.54 6.72
C MET A 4 -11.39 -7.54 8.20
N ASN A 5 -11.12 -8.68 8.82
CA ASN A 5 -10.67 -8.65 10.22
C ASN A 5 -9.19 -8.21 10.30
N LEU A 6 -8.78 -7.73 11.46
CA LEU A 6 -7.43 -7.17 11.65
C LEU A 6 -6.32 -8.21 11.45
N GLU A 7 -6.55 -9.48 11.79
CA GLU A 7 -5.57 -10.55 11.62
C GLU A 7 -5.28 -10.79 10.13
N ASP A 8 -6.32 -10.87 9.31
CA ASP A 8 -6.17 -11.04 7.86
C ASP A 8 -5.53 -9.80 7.22
N VAL A 9 -5.88 -8.58 7.68
CA VAL A 9 -5.24 -7.34 7.21
C VAL A 9 -3.74 -7.36 7.50
N ASN A 10 -3.35 -7.75 8.71
CA ASN A 10 -1.95 -7.87 9.08
C ASN A 10 -1.23 -8.94 8.26
N LEU A 11 -1.88 -10.08 7.99
CA LEU A 11 -1.31 -11.13 7.15
C LEU A 11 -0.99 -10.65 5.74
N GLU A 12 -1.90 -9.90 5.11
CA GLU A 12 -1.67 -9.34 3.77
C GLU A 12 -0.56 -8.26 3.77
N MET A 13 -0.51 -7.39 4.79
CA MET A 13 0.58 -6.43 4.93
C MET A 13 1.93 -7.12 5.15
N ASP A 14 1.98 -8.15 5.99
CA ASP A 14 3.19 -8.93 6.23
C ASP A 14 3.68 -9.61 4.96
N LYS A 15 2.76 -10.15 4.16
CA LYS A 15 3.06 -10.72 2.83
C LYS A 15 3.68 -9.68 1.90
N ILE A 16 3.11 -8.48 1.82
CA ILE A 16 3.64 -7.36 1.01
C ILE A 16 5.06 -6.99 1.48
N ASN A 17 5.22 -6.72 2.77
CA ASN A 17 6.50 -6.31 3.35
C ASN A 17 7.58 -7.40 3.19
N ALA A 18 7.23 -8.67 3.36
CA ALA A 18 8.15 -9.79 3.19
C ALA A 18 8.55 -10.02 1.73
N TYR A 19 7.65 -9.76 0.78
CA TYR A 19 7.97 -9.76 -0.64
C TYR A 19 8.95 -8.63 -0.98
N LEU A 20 8.61 -7.38 -0.63
CA LEU A 20 9.42 -6.22 -0.98
C LEU A 20 10.79 -6.22 -0.32
N ARG A 21 10.94 -6.76 0.90
CA ARG A 21 12.26 -6.90 1.57
C ARG A 21 13.24 -7.78 0.80
N ARG A 22 12.76 -8.66 -0.09
CA ARG A 22 13.59 -9.51 -0.96
C ARG A 22 14.02 -8.80 -2.25
N CYS A 23 13.40 -7.66 -2.56
CA CYS A 23 13.66 -6.88 -3.76
C CYS A 23 14.78 -5.87 -3.52
N LEU A 24 15.67 -5.70 -4.50
CA LEU A 24 16.72 -4.67 -4.44
C LEU A 24 16.15 -3.26 -4.47
N TRP A 25 15.07 -3.07 -5.24
CA TRP A 25 14.30 -1.84 -5.37
C TRP A 25 12.93 -2.18 -5.99
N MET A 26 12.00 -1.24 -6.04
CA MET A 26 10.71 -1.39 -6.72
C MET A 26 10.11 0.00 -6.96
N ASP A 27 9.75 0.28 -8.20
CA ASP A 27 8.94 1.45 -8.54
C ASP A 27 7.46 1.09 -8.44
N PHE A 28 6.62 2.06 -8.06
CA PHE A 28 5.19 1.85 -7.90
C PHE A 28 4.38 2.92 -8.64
N GLU A 29 3.22 2.50 -9.13
CA GLU A 29 2.24 3.42 -9.72
C GLU A 29 0.80 2.98 -9.44
N PHE A 30 -0.11 3.96 -9.45
CA PHE A 30 -1.54 3.70 -9.30
C PHE A 30 -2.17 3.34 -10.65
N CYS A 31 -2.31 2.04 -10.93
CA CYS A 31 -2.92 1.54 -12.17
C CYS A 31 -4.44 1.71 -12.21
N MET A 32 -5.09 1.76 -11.04
CA MET A 32 -6.51 2.06 -10.94
C MET A 32 -6.83 2.85 -9.68
N MET A 33 -7.69 3.87 -9.83
CA MET A 33 -8.25 4.63 -8.70
C MET A 33 -9.73 4.90 -8.98
N SER A 34 -10.61 4.28 -8.19
CA SER A 34 -12.05 4.46 -8.29
C SER A 34 -12.71 4.35 -6.92
N ALA A 35 -14.01 4.63 -6.84
CA ALA A 35 -14.79 4.44 -5.61
C ALA A 35 -14.93 2.94 -5.21
N GLY A 36 -14.68 2.01 -6.14
CA GLY A 36 -14.74 0.58 -5.86
C GLY A 36 -13.41 0.03 -5.35
N GLN A 37 -12.31 0.49 -5.93
CA GLN A 37 -10.99 -0.10 -5.74
C GLN A 37 -9.87 0.88 -6.10
N ILE A 38 -8.76 0.78 -5.36
CA ILE A 38 -7.44 1.31 -5.73
C ILE A 38 -6.50 0.13 -5.96
N VAL A 39 -5.75 0.16 -7.06
CA VAL A 39 -4.68 -0.81 -7.37
C VAL A 39 -3.37 -0.07 -7.48
N LEU A 40 -2.42 -0.47 -6.64
CA LEU A 40 -1.05 0.01 -6.61
C LEU A 40 -0.15 -1.13 -7.09
N SER A 41 0.44 -0.97 -8.27
CA SER A 41 1.26 -2.01 -8.89
C SER A 41 2.73 -1.64 -8.82
N GLY A 42 3.56 -2.64 -8.56
CA GLY A 42 5.01 -2.49 -8.45
C GLY A 42 5.73 -3.23 -9.58
N SER A 43 6.71 -2.59 -10.20
CA SER A 43 7.61 -3.20 -11.19
C SER A 43 9.06 -2.80 -10.91
N ILE A 44 10.01 -3.56 -11.47
CA ILE A 44 11.41 -3.12 -11.44
C ILE A 44 11.53 -1.82 -12.20
N ASP A 45 11.04 -1.72 -13.43
CA ASP A 45 11.00 -0.43 -14.12
C ASP A 45 9.64 -0.24 -14.78
N GLN A 46 9.33 1.00 -15.16
CA GLN A 46 8.05 1.37 -15.79
C GLN A 46 7.84 0.74 -17.19
N SER A 47 8.82 -0.01 -17.71
CA SER A 47 8.71 -0.75 -18.98
C SER A 47 8.49 -2.25 -18.81
N ASN A 48 8.71 -2.78 -17.60
CA ASN A 48 8.55 -4.19 -17.28
C ASN A 48 7.10 -4.51 -16.87
N GLU A 49 6.77 -5.81 -16.92
CA GLU A 49 5.54 -6.32 -16.33
C GLU A 49 5.53 -6.06 -14.82
N TYR A 50 4.33 -5.86 -14.25
CA TYR A 50 4.19 -5.71 -12.81
C TYR A 50 4.55 -7.02 -12.10
N ALA A 51 5.30 -6.90 -11.02
CA ALA A 51 5.72 -8.01 -10.18
C ALA A 51 4.79 -8.21 -8.97
N ILE A 52 4.05 -7.18 -8.58
CA ILE A 52 3.11 -7.21 -7.46
C ILE A 52 1.96 -6.22 -7.70
N ASP A 53 0.75 -6.66 -7.37
CA ASP A 53 -0.42 -5.79 -7.21
C ASP A 53 -0.85 -5.73 -5.76
N ILE A 54 -1.03 -4.52 -5.23
CA ILE A 54 -1.60 -4.24 -3.93
C ILE A 54 -2.95 -3.58 -4.13
N VAL A 55 -4.00 -4.27 -3.67
CA VAL A 55 -5.39 -3.92 -3.96
C VAL A 55 -6.08 -3.47 -2.68
N PHE A 56 -6.61 -2.26 -2.71
CA PHE A 56 -7.43 -1.69 -1.64
C PHE A 56 -8.89 -1.65 -2.09
N ASP A 57 -9.73 -2.49 -1.48
CA ASP A 57 -11.15 -2.55 -1.82
C ASP A 57 -11.98 -1.59 -0.97
N GLN A 58 -12.98 -0.99 -1.63
CA GLN A 58 -13.90 -0.03 -1.03
C GLN A 58 -13.14 1.13 -0.36
N PRO A 59 -12.28 1.83 -1.12
CA PRO A 59 -11.54 2.96 -0.60
C PRO A 59 -12.50 4.11 -0.23
N TYR A 60 -12.19 4.79 0.86
CA TYR A 60 -12.90 6.00 1.30
C TYR A 60 -12.09 7.26 0.98
N PHE A 61 -10.77 7.19 1.15
CA PHE A 61 -9.87 8.33 1.02
C PHE A 61 -8.48 7.89 0.56
N VAL A 62 -7.83 8.74 -0.23
CA VAL A 62 -6.41 8.60 -0.58
C VAL A 62 -5.73 9.97 -0.58
N SER A 63 -4.59 10.05 0.10
CA SER A 63 -3.60 11.12 -0.02
C SER A 63 -2.36 10.49 -0.62
N THR A 64 -1.87 11.02 -1.73
CA THR A 64 -0.73 10.40 -2.42
C THR A 64 0.16 11.38 -3.16
N LEU A 65 1.37 10.93 -3.43
CA LEU A 65 2.27 11.47 -4.45
C LEU A 65 1.97 10.76 -5.79
N PHE A 66 2.27 11.43 -6.91
CA PHE A 66 2.18 10.81 -8.24
C PHE A 66 3.44 10.04 -8.61
N LEU A 67 4.60 10.45 -8.09
CA LEU A 67 5.89 9.84 -8.34
C LEU A 67 6.66 9.81 -7.02
N TRP A 68 7.27 8.68 -6.70
CA TRP A 68 8.10 8.51 -5.52
C TRP A 68 9.03 7.31 -5.68
N HIS A 69 10.04 7.24 -4.82
CA HIS A 69 10.94 6.10 -4.72
C HIS A 69 10.71 5.35 -3.42
N THR A 70 10.96 4.05 -3.46
CA THR A 70 10.73 3.15 -2.34
C THR A 70 12.04 2.58 -1.84
N ASP A 71 12.27 2.70 -0.54
CA ASP A 71 13.37 2.00 0.14
C ASP A 71 12.88 0.62 0.58
N THR A 72 13.12 -0.40 -0.25
CA THR A 72 12.69 -1.79 0.01
C THR A 72 13.39 -2.42 1.22
N SER A 73 14.43 -1.78 1.78
CA SER A 73 15.07 -2.25 3.02
C SER A 73 14.25 -1.96 4.28
N LYS A 74 13.27 -1.06 4.19
CA LYS A 74 12.37 -0.66 5.28
C LYS A 74 11.00 -1.31 5.16
N VAL A 75 10.19 -1.17 6.21
CA VAL A 75 8.76 -1.55 6.16
C VAL A 75 8.10 -0.66 5.10
N PHE A 76 7.44 -1.25 4.11
CA PHE A 76 6.80 -0.51 3.03
C PHE A 76 5.42 0.01 3.44
N ILE A 77 4.61 -0.86 4.05
CA ILE A 77 3.22 -0.57 4.42
C ILE A 77 2.95 -0.96 5.86
N GLU A 78 2.20 -0.11 6.55
CA GLU A 78 1.78 -0.32 7.94
C GLU A 78 0.42 0.38 8.18
N LEU A 79 -0.22 0.08 9.30
CA LEU A 79 -1.41 0.81 9.74
C LEU A 79 -1.03 2.12 10.42
N ALA A 80 -1.91 3.11 10.30
CA ALA A 80 -1.84 4.33 11.09
C ALA A 80 -1.84 4.01 12.59
N SER A 81 -1.06 4.79 13.34
CA SER A 81 -1.13 4.82 14.80
C SER A 81 -2.45 5.44 15.26
N GLU A 82 -2.82 5.19 16.52
CA GLU A 82 -4.06 5.74 17.11
C GLU A 82 -4.15 7.27 16.95
N ASP A 83 -3.04 7.99 17.15
CA ASP A 83 -3.01 9.46 16.99
C ASP A 83 -3.25 9.88 15.53
N GLU A 84 -2.65 9.18 14.57
CA GLU A 84 -2.85 9.41 13.13
C GLU A 84 -4.30 9.11 12.73
N GLU A 85 -4.87 8.00 13.22
CA GLU A 85 -6.29 7.67 12.97
C GLU A 85 -7.22 8.75 13.50
N ILE A 86 -6.99 9.25 14.72
CA ILE A 86 -7.77 10.34 15.32
C ILE A 86 -7.67 11.61 14.46
N GLU A 87 -6.47 11.97 13.98
CA GLU A 87 -6.28 13.13 13.10
C GLU A 87 -7.08 12.98 11.80
N PHE A 88 -6.96 11.83 11.14
CA PHE A 88 -7.66 11.53 9.90
C PHE A 88 -9.18 11.54 10.08
N ASN A 89 -9.68 10.91 11.14
CA ASN A 89 -11.10 10.87 11.47
C ASN A 89 -11.67 12.28 11.68
N LYS A 90 -10.94 13.15 12.39
CA LYS A 90 -11.35 14.55 12.59
C LYS A 90 -11.35 15.34 11.28
N LYS A 91 -10.34 15.15 10.45
CA LYS A 91 -10.12 15.95 9.22
C LYS A 91 -11.05 15.54 8.08
N TYR A 92 -11.24 14.24 7.87
CA TYR A 92 -11.92 13.68 6.70
C TYR A 92 -13.23 12.94 7.03
N ARG A 93 -13.60 12.89 8.32
CA ARG A 93 -14.79 12.18 8.81
C ARG A 93 -14.83 10.73 8.35
N THR A 94 -13.66 10.07 8.34
CA THR A 94 -13.54 8.67 7.93
C THR A 94 -14.54 7.83 8.70
N GLU A 95 -15.34 7.05 7.97
CA GLU A 95 -16.36 6.20 8.58
C GLU A 95 -15.71 5.10 9.43
N ILE A 96 -16.34 4.78 10.56
CA ILE A 96 -15.99 3.61 11.38
C ILE A 96 -16.00 2.36 10.49
N GLY A 97 -14.92 1.58 10.54
CA GLY A 97 -14.76 0.36 9.75
C GLY A 97 -13.85 0.49 8.52
N ASN A 98 -13.16 1.61 8.34
CA ASN A 98 -12.00 1.68 7.45
C ASN A 98 -10.71 1.49 8.25
N TYR A 99 -9.76 0.79 7.66
CA TYR A 99 -8.35 0.83 8.06
C TYR A 99 -7.66 1.98 7.36
N ILE A 100 -6.73 2.65 8.03
CA ILE A 100 -5.88 3.67 7.42
C ILE A 100 -4.50 3.06 7.21
N PHE A 101 -4.20 2.71 5.96
CA PHE A 101 -2.89 2.25 5.53
C PHE A 101 -2.00 3.45 5.27
N LYS A 102 -0.73 3.37 5.68
CA LYS A 102 0.29 4.35 5.35
C LYS A 102 1.48 3.67 4.66
N ILE A 103 1.99 4.33 3.62
CA ILE A 103 3.10 3.82 2.82
C ILE A 103 4.33 4.66 3.10
N ASN A 104 5.41 3.99 3.52
CA ASN A 104 6.71 4.58 3.75
C ASN A 104 7.40 4.85 2.41
N VAL A 105 7.89 6.07 2.26
CA VAL A 105 8.53 6.56 1.04
C VAL A 105 9.94 7.03 1.37
N GLU A 106 10.89 6.76 0.47
CA GLU A 106 12.27 7.19 0.66
C GLU A 106 12.35 8.73 0.75
N TYR A 107 13.24 9.25 1.60
CA TYR A 107 13.46 10.69 1.85
C TYR A 107 12.33 11.44 2.58
N PHE A 108 11.35 10.74 3.16
CA PHE A 108 10.33 11.36 4.01
C PHE A 108 10.46 10.91 5.47
N ASP A 109 10.46 11.88 6.40
CA ASP A 109 10.47 11.62 7.85
C ASP A 109 9.13 11.06 8.36
N ARG A 110 8.04 11.31 7.62
CA ARG A 110 6.70 10.80 7.90
C ARG A 110 6.08 10.25 6.62
N PRO A 111 5.32 9.13 6.68
CA PRO A 111 4.65 8.57 5.50
C PRO A 111 3.81 9.65 4.78
N PRO A 112 4.08 9.95 3.50
CA PRO A 112 3.31 10.96 2.78
C PRO A 112 2.05 10.38 2.12
N ILE A 113 1.97 9.05 2.02
CA ILE A 113 0.87 8.35 1.34
C ILE A 113 0.00 7.66 2.38
N PHE A 114 -1.31 7.94 2.32
CA PHE A 114 -2.33 7.36 3.19
C PHE A 114 -3.52 6.89 2.36
N ILE A 115 -3.99 5.67 2.62
CA ILE A 115 -5.15 5.08 1.95
C ILE A 115 -6.10 4.56 3.02
N ALA A 116 -7.32 5.09 3.07
CA ALA A 116 -8.37 4.56 3.93
C ALA A 116 -9.23 3.58 3.13
N ALA A 117 -9.29 2.31 3.54
CA ALA A 117 -10.07 1.28 2.84
C ALA A 117 -10.55 0.19 3.80
N LYS A 118 -11.54 -0.62 3.38
CA LYS A 118 -12.11 -1.68 4.22
C LYS A 118 -11.34 -3.00 4.14
N LYS A 119 -10.53 -3.18 3.09
CA LYS A 119 -9.76 -4.40 2.84
C LYS A 119 -8.48 -4.06 2.09
N ILE A 120 -7.51 -4.95 2.25
CA ILE A 120 -6.28 -4.99 1.46
C ILE A 120 -6.07 -6.43 0.98
N SER A 121 -5.51 -6.60 -0.20
CA SER A 121 -4.99 -7.90 -0.66
C SER A 121 -3.79 -7.70 -1.56
N CYS A 122 -2.93 -8.72 -1.62
CA CYS A 122 -1.72 -8.71 -2.42
C CYS A 122 -1.69 -9.89 -3.39
N ILE A 123 -1.36 -9.61 -4.65
CA ILE A 123 -1.12 -10.60 -5.69
C ILE A 123 0.34 -10.47 -6.12
N ILE A 124 1.14 -11.51 -5.87
CA ILE A 124 2.51 -11.60 -6.38
C ILE A 124 2.41 -12.18 -7.79
N LEU A 125 2.83 -11.41 -8.78
CA LEU A 125 2.76 -11.74 -10.20
C LEU A 125 4.08 -12.36 -10.69
N ASP A 126 5.20 -11.91 -10.13
CA ASP A 126 6.52 -12.48 -10.34
C ASP A 126 7.21 -12.69 -8.99
N GLU A 127 7.53 -13.93 -8.63
CA GLU A 127 8.21 -14.25 -7.37
C GLU A 127 9.67 -13.79 -7.34
N ASN A 128 10.28 -13.49 -8.49
CA ASN A 128 11.69 -13.18 -8.60
C ASN A 128 11.99 -12.18 -9.73
N PRO A 129 11.57 -10.92 -9.55
CA PRO A 129 11.64 -9.93 -10.63
C PRO A 129 13.09 -9.61 -11.05
N PHE A 130 14.08 -9.89 -10.21
CA PHE A 130 15.50 -9.64 -10.48
C PHE A 130 16.24 -10.80 -11.16
N ARG A 131 15.54 -11.84 -11.64
CA ARG A 131 16.20 -12.92 -12.39
C ARG A 131 16.54 -12.41 -13.79
N GLU A 132 17.81 -12.51 -14.18
CA GLU A 132 18.36 -12.13 -15.49
C GLU A 132 18.54 -10.62 -15.75
N GLN A 133 19.28 -9.92 -14.87
CA GLN A 133 20.00 -8.69 -15.27
C GLN A 133 21.44 -9.01 -15.68
#